data_AF-A0A2V8IIH2-F1
#
_entry.id   AF-A0A2V8IIH2-F1
#
_cell.length_a   1.000
_cell.length_b   1.000
_cell.length_c   1.000
_cell.angle_alpha   90.00
_cell.angle_beta   90.00
_cell.angle_gamma   90.00
#
_symmetry.space_group_name_H-M   'P 1'
#
loop_
_entity.id
_entity.type
_entity.pdbx_description
1 polymer ?
#
loop_
_entity_poly.entity_id
_entity_poly.type
_entity_poly.pdbx_seq_one_letter_code
_entity_poly.pdbx_strand_id
1 'polypeptide(L)'
;MKTFANSNARDFQHAVALVQQTRQEGRAASLVGGGSDLLALVKERIVNPDVLVNLKTIKGLDQVRPANGGVNIGGLITLDTLSRNDVIRRQFTVLAEAAETVATPQIRNVGTLAGNVCQRPWCWYFRNGFPCYKNGGNTCFSFGGENQFHAI
;
A
#
# COMPACT_ATOMS: atom_id res chain seq x y z
N MET A 1 -16.94 -8.58 -4.97
CA MET A 1 -16.63 -7.28 -4.35
C MET A 1 -17.95 -6.66 -3.92
N LYS A 2 -18.09 -6.29 -2.63
CA LYS A 2 -19.27 -5.54 -2.18
C LYS A 2 -19.19 -4.09 -2.66
N THR A 3 -20.32 -3.40 -2.72
CA THR A 3 -20.37 -1.97 -2.99
C THR A 3 -19.65 -1.20 -1.89
N PHE A 4 -18.87 -0.19 -2.26
CA PHE A 4 -18.22 0.75 -1.35
C PHE A 4 -18.31 2.17 -1.88
N ALA A 5 -18.24 3.15 -0.98
CA ALA A 5 -18.09 4.56 -1.36
C ALA A 5 -16.62 4.88 -1.65
N ASN A 6 -16.35 5.72 -2.64
CA ASN A 6 -15.02 6.28 -2.88
C ASN A 6 -15.00 7.75 -2.48
N SER A 7 -14.14 8.12 -1.55
CA SER A 7 -14.02 9.47 -1.00
C SER A 7 -12.64 10.04 -1.30
N ASN A 8 -12.59 11.19 -1.98
CA ASN A 8 -11.34 11.87 -2.29
C ASN A 8 -10.86 12.70 -1.09
N ALA A 9 -9.68 12.39 -0.57
CA ALA A 9 -9.05 13.19 0.47
C ALA A 9 -8.53 14.52 -0.11
N ARG A 10 -8.67 15.60 0.65
CA ARG A 10 -8.25 16.95 0.22
C ARG A 10 -6.84 17.26 0.70
N ASP A 11 -6.54 16.78 1.91
CA ASP A 11 -5.28 16.86 2.60
C ASP A 11 -5.14 15.66 3.56
N PHE A 12 -4.03 15.59 4.28
CA PHE A 12 -3.74 14.51 5.21
C PHE A 12 -4.73 14.47 6.39
N GLN A 13 -5.10 15.62 6.95
CA GLN A 13 -6.03 15.68 8.08
C GLN A 13 -7.42 15.23 7.66
N HIS A 14 -7.87 15.61 6.47
CA HIS A 14 -9.12 15.15 5.89
C HIS A 14 -9.12 13.63 5.66
N ALA A 15 -8.02 13.05 5.19
CA ALA A 15 -7.90 11.59 5.04
C ALA A 15 -8.05 10.87 6.39
N VAL A 16 -7.39 11.37 7.43
CA VAL A 16 -7.48 10.83 8.79
C VAL A 16 -8.90 10.94 9.33
N ALA A 17 -9.53 12.11 9.18
CA ALA A 17 -10.90 12.35 9.62
C ALA A 17 -11.90 11.39 8.94
N LEU A 18 -11.79 11.19 7.62
CA LEU A 18 -12.64 10.24 6.88
C LEU A 18 -12.51 8.81 7.42
N VAL A 19 -11.29 8.35 7.71
CA VAL A 19 -11.05 7.01 8.27
C VAL A 19 -11.62 6.90 9.69
N GLN A 20 -11.41 7.91 10.54
CA GLN A 20 -11.91 7.93 11.90
C GLN A 20 -13.44 7.93 11.94
N GLN A 21 -14.07 8.81 11.17
CA GLN A 21 -15.53 8.89 11.07
C GLN A 21 -16.12 7.56 10.58
N THR A 22 -15.57 6.99 9.51
CA THR A 22 -16.05 5.70 8.98
C THR A 22 -15.98 4.60 10.05
N ARG A 23 -14.89 4.55 10.83
CA ARG A 23 -14.74 3.57 11.91
C ARG A 23 -15.70 3.81 13.09
N GLN A 24 -15.96 5.07 13.44
CA GLN A 24 -16.94 5.43 14.48
C GLN A 24 -18.37 5.02 14.09
N GLU A 25 -18.68 5.02 12.79
CA GLU A 25 -19.95 4.50 12.25
C GLU A 25 -20.01 2.95 12.21
N GLY A 26 -19.00 2.24 12.73
CA GLY A 26 -18.91 0.78 12.69
C GLY A 26 -18.60 0.21 11.31
N ARG A 27 -18.10 1.04 10.37
CA ARG A 27 -17.83 0.68 8.98
C ARG A 27 -16.33 0.50 8.74
N ALA A 28 -15.98 -0.31 7.74
CA ALA A 28 -14.60 -0.54 7.35
C ALA A 28 -14.09 0.54 6.39
N ALA A 29 -12.96 1.16 6.72
CA ALA A 29 -12.26 2.10 5.84
C ALA A 29 -10.95 1.50 5.31
N SER A 30 -10.61 1.78 4.06
CA SER A 30 -9.29 1.49 3.49
C SER A 30 -8.72 2.70 2.77
N LEU A 31 -7.43 2.95 2.93
CA LEU A 31 -6.71 4.04 2.27
C LEU A 31 -6.13 3.52 0.96
N VAL A 32 -6.29 4.27 -0.13
CA VAL A 32 -5.75 3.89 -1.44
C VAL A 32 -4.81 4.97 -1.99
N GLY A 33 -3.58 4.56 -2.27
CA GLY A 33 -2.64 5.28 -3.13
C GLY A 33 -2.79 4.77 -4.58
N GLY A 34 -1.83 3.96 -5.02
CA GLY A 34 -1.85 3.34 -6.36
C GLY A 34 -2.88 2.23 -6.58
N GLY A 35 -3.32 1.56 -5.51
CA GLY A 35 -4.32 0.49 -5.55
C GLY A 35 -3.83 -0.86 -6.08
N SER A 36 -2.57 -0.99 -6.50
CA SER A 36 -2.04 -2.21 -7.11
C SER A 36 -2.13 -3.46 -6.22
N ASP A 37 -1.89 -3.34 -4.91
CA ASP A 37 -2.10 -4.44 -3.95
C ASP A 37 -3.54 -4.44 -3.41
N LEU A 38 -4.01 -3.32 -2.87
CA LEU A 38 -5.30 -3.22 -2.20
C LEU A 38 -6.48 -3.67 -3.08
N LEU A 39 -6.55 -3.23 -4.35
CA LEU A 39 -7.70 -3.56 -5.20
C LEU A 39 -7.73 -5.05 -5.57
N ALA A 40 -6.58 -5.74 -5.60
CA ALA A 40 -6.54 -7.19 -5.74
C ALA A 40 -7.16 -7.87 -4.51
N LEU A 41 -6.74 -7.46 -3.30
CA LEU A 41 -7.29 -7.98 -2.04
C LEU A 41 -8.80 -7.73 -1.91
N VAL A 42 -9.30 -6.62 -2.44
CA VAL A 42 -10.75 -6.31 -2.46
C VAL A 42 -11.51 -7.19 -3.45
N LYS A 43 -10.93 -7.46 -4.63
CA LYS A 43 -11.52 -8.39 -5.61
C LYS A 43 -11.59 -9.82 -5.05
N GLU A 44 -10.54 -10.24 -4.36
CA GLU A 44 -10.41 -11.53 -3.68
C GLU A 44 -11.23 -11.63 -2.38
N ARG A 45 -11.90 -10.54 -1.97
CA ARG A 45 -12.71 -10.44 -0.73
C ARG A 45 -11.93 -10.68 0.57
N ILE A 46 -10.61 -10.53 0.52
CA ILE A 46 -9.74 -10.54 1.71
C ILE A 46 -9.89 -9.22 2.48
N VAL A 47 -10.06 -8.12 1.77
CA VAL A 47 -10.35 -6.79 2.35
C VAL A 47 -11.71 -6.34 1.85
N ASN A 48 -12.61 -5.97 2.76
CA ASN A 48 -14.00 -5.63 2.44
C ASN A 48 -14.34 -4.21 2.95
N PRO A 49 -13.80 -3.15 2.33
CA PRO A 49 -14.05 -1.78 2.78
C PRO A 49 -15.50 -1.37 2.48
N ASP A 50 -16.07 -0.55 3.34
CA ASP A 50 -17.31 0.22 3.07
C ASP A 50 -16.98 1.59 2.47
N VAL A 51 -15.80 2.13 2.79
CA VAL A 51 -15.28 3.38 2.26
C VAL A 51 -13.82 3.21 1.83
N LEU A 52 -13.54 3.58 0.58
CA LEU A 52 -12.21 3.71 0.03
C LEU A 52 -11.81 5.18 0.06
N VAL A 53 -10.78 5.53 0.83
CA VAL A 53 -10.28 6.90 0.94
C VAL A 53 -9.14 7.07 -0.06
N ASN A 54 -9.42 7.75 -1.17
CA ASN A 54 -8.46 8.04 -2.23
C ASN A 54 -7.50 9.16 -1.81
N LEU A 55 -6.22 8.82 -1.73
CA LEU A 55 -5.15 9.74 -1.33
C LEU A 55 -4.54 10.48 -2.53
N LYS A 56 -4.70 9.99 -3.77
CA LYS A 56 -4.04 10.56 -4.96
C LYS A 56 -4.43 12.01 -5.27
N THR A 57 -5.51 12.51 -4.69
CA THR A 57 -5.97 13.89 -4.83
C THR A 57 -5.22 14.88 -3.93
N ILE A 58 -4.46 14.39 -2.94
CA ILE A 58 -3.65 15.23 -2.06
C ILE A 58 -2.38 15.67 -2.79
N LYS A 59 -2.23 16.98 -2.98
CA LYS A 59 -1.09 17.58 -3.69
C LYS A 59 0.17 17.61 -2.82
N GLY A 60 1.34 17.51 -3.45
CA GLY A 60 2.64 17.72 -2.81
C GLY A 60 3.15 16.55 -1.98
N LEU A 61 2.42 15.43 -1.94
CA LEU A 61 2.86 14.18 -1.29
C LEU A 61 3.60 13.24 -2.26
N ASP A 62 3.95 13.71 -3.45
CA ASP A 62 4.61 12.98 -4.53
C ASP A 62 6.01 13.52 -4.85
N GLN A 63 6.58 14.33 -3.95
CA GLN A 63 7.83 15.04 -4.16
C GLN A 63 8.96 14.51 -3.28
N VAL A 64 10.19 14.59 -3.81
CA VAL A 64 11.42 14.49 -3.03
C VAL A 64 11.85 15.92 -2.67
N ARG A 65 12.06 16.19 -1.38
CA ARG A 65 12.47 17.51 -0.88
C ARG A 65 13.73 17.38 -0.03
N PRO A 66 14.68 18.33 -0.11
CA PRO A 66 15.79 18.39 0.82
C PRO A 66 15.31 18.46 2.27
N ALA A 67 16.04 17.80 3.16
CA ALA A 67 15.86 17.86 4.60
C ALA A 67 17.23 17.96 5.28
N ASN A 68 17.25 18.32 6.57
CA ASN A 68 18.50 18.41 7.32
C ASN A 68 19.20 17.04 7.37
N GLY A 69 20.32 16.91 6.66
CA GLY A 69 21.10 15.68 6.57
C GLY A 69 20.53 14.60 5.64
N GLY A 70 19.53 14.91 4.80
CA GLY A 70 18.94 13.91 3.90
C GLY A 70 17.81 14.46 3.02
N VAL A 71 16.83 13.60 2.74
CA VAL A 71 15.64 13.97 1.96
C VAL A 71 14.35 13.48 2.63
N ASN A 72 13.29 14.26 2.44
CA ASN A 72 11.92 13.83 2.70
C ASN A 72 11.31 13.35 1.38
N ILE A 73 10.81 12.12 1.37
CA ILE A 73 10.17 11.50 0.20
C ILE A 73 8.68 11.40 0.46
N GLY A 74 7.88 12.05 -0.38
CA GLY A 74 6.43 11.98 -0.29
C GLY A 74 5.91 10.57 -0.55
N GLY A 75 5.00 10.08 0.30
CA GLY A 75 4.49 8.71 0.22
C GLY A 75 3.64 8.38 -1.01
N LEU A 76 3.17 9.38 -1.76
CA LEU A 76 2.42 9.22 -3.01
C LEU A 76 3.30 9.29 -4.26
N ILE A 77 4.62 9.46 -4.12
CA ILE A 77 5.53 9.30 -5.26
C ILE A 77 5.38 7.89 -5.82
N THR A 78 5.29 7.75 -7.13
CA THR A 78 5.25 6.44 -7.77
C THR A 78 6.63 5.79 -7.69
N LEU A 79 6.68 4.45 -7.70
CA LEU A 79 7.95 3.74 -7.69
C LEU A 79 8.78 4.03 -8.95
N ASP A 80 8.12 4.26 -10.09
CA ASP A 80 8.82 4.66 -11.34
C ASP A 80 9.43 6.07 -11.22
N THR A 81 8.69 7.04 -10.71
CA THR A 81 9.25 8.40 -10.49
C THR A 81 10.37 8.37 -9.45
N LEU A 82 10.24 7.56 -8.40
CA LEU A 82 11.26 7.41 -7.37
C LEU A 82 12.56 6.81 -7.91
N SER A 83 12.49 5.73 -8.71
CA SER A 83 13.68 5.06 -9.26
C SER A 83 14.45 5.93 -10.27
N ARG A 84 13.77 6.90 -10.89
CA ARG A 84 14.34 7.84 -11.86
C ARG A 84 14.72 9.19 -11.26
N ASN A 85 14.46 9.43 -9.97
CA ASN A 85 14.75 10.73 -9.36
C ASN A 85 16.27 10.95 -9.22
N ASP A 86 16.79 12.05 -9.77
CA ASP A 86 18.23 12.34 -9.80
C ASP A 86 18.89 12.36 -8.41
N VAL A 87 18.22 12.97 -7.42
CA VAL A 87 18.76 13.05 -6.06
C VAL A 87 18.83 11.65 -5.45
N ILE A 88 17.77 10.86 -5.61
CA ILE A 88 17.72 9.49 -5.09
C ILE A 88 18.74 8.60 -5.79
N ARG A 89 18.87 8.68 -7.12
CA ARG A 89 19.86 7.88 -7.87
C ARG A 89 21.30 8.19 -7.46
N ARG A 90 21.63 9.46 -7.19
CA ARG A 90 22.99 9.89 -6.85
C ARG A 90 23.37 9.69 -5.39
N GLN A 91 22.43 9.92 -4.47
CA GLN A 91 22.71 9.95 -3.03
C GLN A 91 22.14 8.73 -2.27
N PHE A 92 21.15 8.04 -2.85
CA PHE A 92 20.43 6.92 -2.24
C PHE A 92 20.24 5.79 -3.25
N THR A 93 21.31 5.42 -3.96
CA THR A 93 21.27 4.54 -5.14
C THR A 93 20.54 3.22 -4.88
N VAL A 94 20.78 2.59 -3.72
CA VAL A 94 20.11 1.33 -3.34
C VAL A 94 18.58 1.47 -3.28
N LEU A 95 18.07 2.65 -2.90
CA LEU A 95 16.63 2.91 -2.87
C LEU A 95 16.07 3.04 -4.29
N ALA A 96 16.80 3.71 -5.19
CA ALA A 96 16.40 3.83 -6.60
C ALA A 96 16.36 2.46 -7.28
N GLU A 97 17.40 1.65 -7.10
CA GLU A 97 17.51 0.30 -7.66
C GLU A 97 16.44 -0.63 -7.08
N ALA A 98 16.22 -0.60 -5.76
CA ALA A 98 15.15 -1.37 -5.14
C ALA A 98 13.78 -1.00 -5.72
N ALA A 99 13.47 0.30 -5.85
CA ALA A 99 12.22 0.76 -6.45
C ALA A 99 12.07 0.29 -7.92
N GLU A 100 13.16 0.27 -8.69
CA GLU A 100 13.18 -0.21 -10.08
C GLU A 100 12.88 -1.71 -10.21
N THR A 101 13.28 -2.51 -9.22
CA THR A 101 13.07 -3.97 -9.24
C THR A 101 11.64 -4.40 -8.90
N VAL A 102 10.81 -3.51 -8.37
CA VAL A 102 9.46 -3.87 -7.93
C VAL A 102 8.56 -4.18 -9.11
N ALA A 103 8.09 -5.43 -9.22
CA ALA A 103 7.03 -5.85 -10.14
C ALA A 103 7.30 -5.44 -11.61
N THR A 104 6.25 -5.04 -12.35
CA THR A 104 6.35 -4.61 -13.75
C THR A 104 6.32 -3.08 -13.88
N PRO A 105 6.78 -2.50 -15.01
CA PRO A 105 6.71 -1.06 -15.25
C PRO A 105 5.28 -0.48 -15.08
N GLN A 106 4.25 -1.18 -15.53
CA GLN A 106 2.86 -0.74 -15.41
C GLN A 106 2.43 -0.64 -13.94
N ILE A 107 2.87 -1.59 -13.10
CA ILE A 107 2.61 -1.56 -11.66
C ILE A 107 3.40 -0.42 -11.01
N ARG A 108 4.68 -0.21 -11.39
CA ARG A 108 5.50 0.89 -10.84
C ARG A 108 4.97 2.28 -11.21
N ASN A 109 4.35 2.43 -12.38
CA ASN A 109 3.75 3.68 -12.83
C ASN A 109 2.56 4.12 -11.97
N VAL A 110 1.91 3.20 -11.25
CA VAL A 110 0.76 3.52 -10.38
C VAL A 110 1.04 3.28 -8.90
N GLY A 111 1.89 2.30 -8.58
CA GLY A 111 2.26 1.92 -7.22
C GLY A 111 3.03 3.03 -6.54
N THR A 112 2.55 3.45 -5.38
CA THR A 112 3.16 4.53 -4.60
C THR A 112 4.13 3.99 -3.56
N LEU A 113 5.10 4.79 -3.12
CA LEU A 113 6.07 4.40 -2.08
C LEU A 113 5.36 3.92 -0.80
N ALA A 114 4.42 4.71 -0.26
CA ALA A 114 3.67 4.31 0.93
C ALA A 114 2.81 3.07 0.69
N GLY A 115 2.27 2.90 -0.53
CA GLY A 115 1.55 1.68 -0.91
C GLY A 115 2.44 0.44 -0.95
N ASN A 116 3.68 0.60 -1.44
CA ASN A 116 4.68 -0.46 -1.46
C ASN A 116 5.11 -0.88 -0.04
N VAL A 117 5.33 0.09 0.86
CA VAL A 117 5.67 -0.18 2.27
C VAL A 117 4.52 -0.90 2.99
N CYS A 118 3.27 -0.52 2.71
CA CYS A 118 2.08 -1.06 3.36
C CYS A 118 1.50 -2.32 2.67
N GLN A 119 2.15 -2.87 1.65
CA GLN A 119 1.64 -4.03 0.92
C GLN A 119 1.52 -5.27 1.81
N ARG A 120 0.59 -6.18 1.47
CA ARG A 120 0.37 -7.39 2.26
C ARG A 120 1.24 -8.57 1.80
N PRO A 121 1.61 -9.51 2.72
CA PRO A 121 2.41 -10.68 2.38
C PRO A 121 1.80 -11.53 1.26
N TRP A 122 2.66 -12.21 0.50
CA TRP A 122 2.29 -13.14 -0.57
C TRP A 122 2.04 -14.58 -0.09
N CYS A 123 1.86 -14.79 1.21
CA CYS A 123 1.49 -16.09 1.77
C CYS A 123 0.22 -16.64 1.08
N TRP A 124 0.31 -17.82 0.45
CA TRP A 124 -0.82 -18.43 -0.25
C TRP A 124 -1.99 -18.75 0.67
N TYR A 125 -1.76 -19.06 1.95
CA TYR A 125 -2.86 -19.32 2.88
C TYR A 125 -3.66 -18.05 3.13
N PHE A 126 -2.97 -16.94 3.34
CA PHE A 126 -3.61 -15.63 3.49
C PHE A 126 -4.33 -15.20 2.20
N ARG A 127 -3.68 -15.32 1.04
CA ARG A 127 -4.24 -14.87 -0.25
C ARG A 127 -5.34 -15.77 -0.82
N ASN A 128 -5.46 -17.02 -0.36
CA ASN A 128 -6.51 -17.94 -0.79
C ASN A 128 -7.62 -18.13 0.26
N GLY A 129 -7.75 -17.20 1.22
CA GLY A 129 -8.90 -17.16 2.13
C GLY A 129 -8.91 -18.21 3.23
N PHE A 130 -7.79 -18.88 3.51
CA PHE A 130 -7.71 -19.81 4.64
C PHE A 130 -8.00 -19.05 5.95
N PRO A 131 -8.59 -19.71 6.96
CA PRO A 131 -8.82 -19.13 8.29
C PRO A 131 -7.50 -19.07 9.07
N CYS A 132 -6.53 -18.32 8.56
CA CYS A 132 -5.23 -18.11 9.19
C CYS A 132 -5.27 -16.89 10.13
N TYR A 133 -4.24 -16.71 10.97
CA TYR A 133 -4.14 -15.54 11.85
C TYR A 133 -4.29 -14.18 11.12
N LYS A 134 -3.81 -14.08 9.87
CA LYS A 134 -3.93 -12.85 9.08
C LYS A 134 -5.32 -12.62 8.47
N ASN A 135 -6.21 -13.62 8.57
CA ASN A 135 -7.56 -13.62 8.03
C ASN A 135 -8.61 -13.96 9.12
N GLY A 136 -8.32 -13.61 10.38
CA GLY A 136 -9.26 -13.74 11.50
C GLY A 136 -9.41 -15.15 12.09
N GLY A 137 -8.64 -16.13 11.61
CA GLY A 137 -8.56 -17.44 12.24
C GLY A 137 -7.50 -17.50 13.33
N ASN A 138 -7.24 -18.72 13.82
CA ASN A 138 -6.38 -18.97 14.98
C ASN A 138 -5.21 -19.92 14.68
N THR A 139 -4.90 -20.16 13.41
CA THR A 139 -3.88 -21.13 12.98
C THR A 139 -2.93 -20.50 11.96
N CYS A 140 -1.65 -20.90 12.01
CA CYS A 140 -0.68 -20.60 10.96
C CYS A 140 -0.39 -21.86 10.13
N PHE A 141 -0.95 -21.93 8.93
CA PHE A 141 -0.80 -23.11 8.07
C PHE A 141 0.61 -23.24 7.47
N SER A 142 1.39 -22.15 7.40
CA SER A 142 2.77 -22.21 6.89
C SER A 142 3.77 -22.82 7.86
N PHE A 143 3.40 -23.07 9.11
CA PHE A 143 4.33 -23.68 10.06
C PHE A 143 4.59 -25.16 9.73
N GLY A 144 3.54 -25.95 9.50
CA GLY A 144 3.62 -27.37 9.17
C GLY A 144 3.19 -27.72 7.73
N GLY A 145 2.78 -26.72 6.95
CA GLY A 145 2.40 -26.89 5.55
C GLY A 145 3.51 -26.52 4.58
N GLU A 146 3.12 -26.26 3.34
CA GLU A 146 4.04 -25.70 2.36
C GLU A 146 4.54 -24.34 2.88
N ASN A 147 5.85 -24.13 2.85
CA ASN A 147 6.45 -22.92 3.39
C ASN A 147 7.68 -22.40 2.62
N GLN A 148 7.93 -22.88 1.40
CA GLN A 148 9.12 -22.52 0.60
C GLN A 148 9.36 -21.02 0.39
N PHE A 149 8.30 -20.19 0.42
CA PHE A 149 8.37 -18.73 0.26
C PHE A 149 8.06 -17.95 1.55
N HIS A 150 8.16 -18.60 2.72
CA HIS A 150 7.97 -17.97 4.03
C HIS A 150 9.32 -17.62 4.66
N ALA A 151 9.27 -16.79 5.71
CA ALA A 151 10.47 -16.35 6.41
C ALA A 151 11.19 -17.54 7.08
N ILE A 152 12.53 -17.48 7.06
CA ILE A 152 13.44 -18.36 7.82
C ILE A 152 13.58 -17.91 9.27
#